data_AF-A0A0P6XR62-F1
#
_entry.id   AF-A0A0P6XR62-F1
#
_cell.length_a   1.000
_cell.length_b   1.000
_cell.length_c   1.000
_cell.angle_alpha   90.00
_cell.angle_beta   90.00
_cell.angle_gamma   90.00
#
_symmetry.space_group_name_H-M   'P 1'
#
loop_
_entity.id
_entity.type
_entity.pdbx_description
1 polymer ?
#
loop_
_entity_poly.entity_id
_entity_poly.type
_entity_poly.pdbx_seq_one_letter_code
_entity_poly.pdbx_strand_id
1 'polypeptide(L)'
;MNKPEEITISIWVLILPALAILLGIGWFASPRDENNRPLLLLPDVKAVEEYRRLANHWRDELRLVDGEIALILASNTSDLFSRSRQAQNTLEHNLRIIQEIDRHDPPATLVGLQEELKLVSQSYLEASRLALRWLSLPDPANHDQAQNKLVESRNMLSDMEASQWLEKRSP
;
A
#
# COMPACT_ATOMS: atom_id res chain seq x y z
N MET A 1 -15.95 52.79 52.91
CA MET A 1 -15.74 52.58 51.46
C MET A 1 -15.00 51.26 51.29
N ASN A 2 -15.67 50.29 50.68
CA ASN A 2 -15.20 49.06 50.01
C ASN A 2 -14.33 48.07 50.80
N LYS A 3 -14.96 46.97 51.25
CA LYS A 3 -14.26 45.72 51.58
C LYS A 3 -13.80 45.07 50.25
N PRO A 4 -12.55 44.59 50.14
CA PRO A 4 -12.13 43.84 48.97
C PRO A 4 -12.90 42.51 48.95
N GLU A 5 -13.65 42.28 47.88
CA GLU A 5 -14.31 40.99 47.66
C GLU A 5 -13.21 39.94 47.41
N GLU A 6 -12.97 39.09 48.41
CA GLU A 6 -12.17 37.88 48.22
C GLU A 6 -12.96 36.95 47.28
N ILE A 7 -12.56 36.92 46.01
CA ILE A 7 -13.10 35.99 45.04
C ILE A 7 -12.52 34.61 45.39
N THR A 8 -13.21 33.88 46.26
CA THR A 8 -12.90 32.48 46.57
C THR A 8 -13.31 31.63 45.37
N ILE A 9 -12.39 31.45 44.41
CA ILE A 9 -12.59 30.54 43.29
C ILE A 9 -12.57 29.11 43.85
N SER A 10 -13.74 28.49 43.91
CA SER A 10 -13.89 27.10 44.33
C SER A 10 -13.05 26.21 43.43
N ILE A 11 -12.21 25.36 44.02
CA ILE A 11 -11.26 24.48 43.32
C ILE A 11 -11.95 23.60 42.26
N TRP A 12 -13.25 23.32 42.45
CA TRP A 12 -14.12 22.61 41.52
C TRP A 12 -14.28 23.31 40.16
N VAL A 13 -14.22 24.65 40.11
CA VAL A 13 -14.30 25.43 38.87
C VAL A 13 -13.06 25.21 37.99
N LEU A 14 -11.94 24.77 38.56
CA LEU A 14 -10.71 24.41 37.84
C LEU A 14 -10.67 22.92 37.47
N ILE A 15 -11.15 22.06 38.36
CA ILE A 15 -11.12 20.60 38.17
C ILE A 15 -12.08 20.16 37.06
N LEU A 16 -13.29 20.70 37.03
CA LEU A 16 -14.32 20.30 36.06
C LEU A 16 -13.91 20.55 34.60
N PRO A 17 -13.40 21.74 34.21
CA PRO A 17 -12.91 21.94 32.86
C PRO A 17 -11.64 21.15 32.57
N ALA A 18 -10.73 20.97 33.54
CA ALA A 18 -9.54 20.15 33.34
C ALA A 18 -9.90 18.68 33.05
N LEU A 19 -10.91 18.12 33.74
CA LEU A 19 -11.41 16.78 33.51
C LEU A 19 -12.12 16.66 32.15
N ALA A 20 -12.90 17.66 31.76
CA ALA A 20 -13.55 17.72 30.46
C ALA A 20 -12.54 17.77 29.31
N ILE A 21 -11.44 18.52 29.48
CA ILE A 21 -10.34 18.57 28.51
C ILE A 21 -9.64 17.21 28.42
N LEU A 22 -9.32 16.57 29.55
CA LEU A 22 -8.71 15.23 29.57
C LEU A 22 -9.60 14.17 28.91
N LEU A 23 -10.91 14.20 29.18
CA LEU A 23 -11.88 13.30 28.54
C LEU A 23 -12.02 13.58 27.04
N GLY A 24 -12.01 14.86 26.64
CA GLY A 24 -12.05 15.26 25.23
C GLY A 24 -10.80 14.80 24.48
N ILE A 25 -9.62 14.98 25.07
CA ILE A 25 -8.35 14.49 24.49
C ILE A 25 -8.35 12.97 24.42
N GLY A 26 -8.81 12.27 25.47
CA GLY A 26 -8.92 10.81 25.47
C GLY A 26 -9.90 10.28 24.41
N TRP A 27 -11.00 11.01 24.16
CA TRP A 27 -11.95 10.67 23.09
C TRP A 27 -11.37 10.89 21.70
N PHE A 28 -10.61 11.98 21.50
CA PHE A 28 -10.04 12.32 20.19
C PHE A 28 -8.78 11.51 19.88
N ALA A 29 -7.99 11.15 20.89
CA ALA A 29 -6.76 10.38 20.74
C ALA A 29 -6.99 8.86 20.72
N SER A 30 -8.20 8.38 21.03
CA SER A 30 -8.52 6.95 20.96
C SER A 30 -8.64 6.49 19.50
N PRO A 31 -7.75 5.59 19.01
CA PRO A 31 -7.83 5.10 17.65
C PRO A 31 -9.10 4.25 17.47
N ARG A 32 -9.92 4.63 16.50
CA ARG A 32 -11.16 3.92 16.17
C ARG A 32 -11.05 3.25 14.80
N ASP A 33 -11.62 2.06 14.71
CA ASP A 33 -11.78 1.31 13.46
C ASP A 33 -12.76 2.01 12.50
N GLU A 34 -12.79 1.59 11.23
CA GLU A 34 -13.79 1.98 10.20
C GLU A 34 -15.24 1.77 10.68
N ASN A 35 -15.46 0.85 11.62
CA ASN A 35 -16.77 0.58 12.24
C ASN A 35 -17.01 1.35 13.55
N ASN A 36 -16.22 2.38 13.84
CA ASN A 36 -16.33 3.25 15.02
C ASN A 36 -16.20 2.51 16.37
N ARG A 37 -15.51 1.36 16.39
CA ARG A 37 -15.23 0.59 17.62
C ARG A 37 -13.89 1.02 18.23
N PRO A 38 -13.78 1.12 19.57
CA PRO A 38 -12.51 1.36 20.24
C PRO A 38 -11.60 0.15 20.02
N LEU A 39 -10.49 0.37 19.31
CA LEU A 39 -9.58 -0.70 18.94
C LEU A 39 -8.58 -0.91 20.09
N LEU A 40 -8.80 -1.96 20.90
CA LEU A 40 -7.82 -2.43 21.88
C LEU A 40 -6.68 -3.10 21.13
N LEU A 41 -5.78 -2.30 20.59
CA LEU A 41 -4.64 -2.79 19.85
C LEU A 41 -3.58 -3.29 20.83
N LEU A 42 -3.50 -4.62 21.00
CA LEU A 42 -2.22 -5.23 21.31
C LEU A 42 -1.22 -4.80 20.21
N PRO A 43 0.04 -4.50 20.57
CA PRO A 43 1.04 -4.03 19.60
C PRO A 43 1.15 -4.95 18.37
N ASP A 44 0.98 -6.25 18.57
CA ASP A 44 1.03 -7.26 17.50
C ASP A 44 -0.12 -7.13 16.50
N VAL A 45 -1.35 -6.88 16.98
CA VAL A 45 -2.54 -6.70 16.10
C VAL A 45 -2.39 -5.44 15.26
N LYS A 46 -1.81 -4.38 15.85
CA LYS A 46 -1.53 -3.13 15.14
C LYS A 46 -0.52 -3.35 14.01
N ALA A 47 0.58 -4.05 14.30
CA ALA A 47 1.61 -4.34 13.30
C ALA A 47 1.07 -5.16 12.12
N VAL A 48 0.19 -6.14 12.39
CA VAL A 48 -0.49 -6.93 11.35
C VAL A 48 -1.39 -6.06 10.48
N GLU A 49 -2.21 -5.18 11.06
CA GLU A 49 -3.10 -4.32 10.29
C GLU A 49 -2.32 -3.28 9.47
N GLU A 50 -1.29 -2.67 10.05
CA GLU A 50 -0.42 -1.72 9.34
C GLU A 50 0.28 -2.39 8.16
N TYR A 51 0.83 -3.59 8.36
CA TYR A 51 1.46 -4.34 7.28
C TYR A 51 0.45 -4.74 6.20
N ARG A 52 -0.77 -5.15 6.58
CA ARG A 52 -1.83 -5.47 5.61
C ARG A 52 -2.22 -4.26 4.76
N ARG A 53 -2.26 -3.06 5.35
CA ARG A 53 -2.52 -1.82 4.58
C ARG A 53 -1.40 -1.55 3.58
N LEU A 54 -0.14 -1.73 3.98
CA LEU A 54 1.01 -1.62 3.07
C LEU A 54 0.93 -2.66 1.94
N ALA A 55 0.62 -3.92 2.26
CA ALA A 55 0.44 -4.98 1.28
C ALA A 55 -0.67 -4.66 0.27
N ASN A 56 -1.81 -4.14 0.72
CA ASN A 56 -2.89 -3.69 -0.15
C ASN A 56 -2.46 -2.53 -1.05
N HIS A 57 -1.69 -1.57 -0.51
CA HIS A 57 -1.13 -0.49 -1.30
C HIS A 57 -0.22 -1.02 -2.41
N TRP A 58 0.74 -1.90 -2.09
CA TRP A 58 1.64 -2.47 -3.09
C TRP A 58 0.91 -3.32 -4.13
N ARG A 59 -0.14 -4.06 -3.74
CA ARG A 59 -1.02 -4.76 -4.67
C ARG A 59 -1.65 -3.78 -5.67
N ASP A 60 -2.18 -2.66 -5.20
CA ASP A 60 -2.81 -1.66 -6.06
C ASP A 60 -1.77 -1.00 -6.98
N GLU A 61 -0.55 -0.73 -6.50
CA GLU A 61 0.56 -0.25 -7.33
C GLU A 61 0.97 -1.28 -8.40
N LEU A 62 0.97 -2.58 -8.11
CA LEU A 62 1.23 -3.63 -9.09
C LEU A 62 0.15 -3.69 -10.19
N ARG A 63 -1.12 -3.43 -9.84
CA ARG A 63 -2.19 -3.29 -10.83
C ARG A 63 -2.02 -2.07 -11.72
N LEU A 64 -1.45 -0.98 -11.20
CA LEU A 64 -1.09 0.18 -12.02
C LEU A 64 0.02 -0.20 -13.01
N VAL A 65 1.08 -0.86 -12.53
CA VAL A 65 2.17 -1.37 -13.39
C VAL A 65 1.63 -2.32 -14.47
N ASP A 66 0.70 -3.22 -14.14
CA ASP A 66 0.02 -4.08 -15.13
C ASP A 66 -0.61 -3.27 -16.26
N GLY A 67 -1.38 -2.24 -15.91
CA GLY A 67 -2.02 -1.33 -16.87
C GLY A 67 -1.03 -0.54 -17.71
N GLU A 68 0.07 -0.08 -17.11
CA GLU A 68 1.13 0.63 -17.82
C GLU A 68 1.83 -0.26 -18.85
N ILE A 69 2.21 -1.50 -18.46
CA ILE A 69 2.82 -2.47 -19.38
C ILE A 69 1.83 -2.82 -20.50
N ALA A 70 0.56 -3.06 -20.17
CA ALA A 70 -0.47 -3.34 -21.18
C ALA A 70 -0.61 -2.20 -22.19
N LEU A 71 -0.59 -0.95 -21.73
CA LEU A 71 -0.65 0.24 -22.59
C LEU A 71 0.59 0.34 -23.50
N ILE A 72 1.78 0.06 -22.96
CA ILE A 72 3.02 0.02 -23.74
C ILE A 72 2.90 -1.01 -24.86
N LEU A 73 2.41 -2.22 -24.55
CA LEU A 73 2.25 -3.33 -25.49
C LEU A 73 1.15 -3.13 -26.54
N ALA A 74 0.09 -2.38 -26.20
CA ALA A 74 -1.04 -2.11 -27.10
C ALA A 74 -0.84 -0.89 -28.01
N SER A 75 0.06 0.05 -27.65
CA SER A 75 0.20 1.31 -28.37
C SER A 75 0.82 1.15 -29.76
N ASN A 76 0.07 1.54 -30.78
CA ASN A 76 0.51 1.65 -32.18
C ASN A 76 0.92 3.09 -32.58
N THR A 77 1.15 3.96 -31.60
CA THR A 77 1.45 5.39 -31.86
C THR A 77 2.87 5.57 -32.39
N SER A 78 3.06 6.55 -33.28
CA SER A 78 4.31 6.83 -34.02
C SER A 78 5.48 7.39 -33.20
N ASP A 79 5.30 7.72 -31.92
CA ASP A 79 6.36 8.29 -31.08
C ASP A 79 7.04 7.23 -30.20
N LEU A 80 8.15 6.67 -30.72
CA LEU A 80 8.97 5.68 -30.03
C LEU A 80 9.66 6.23 -28.77
N PHE A 81 10.05 7.51 -28.76
CA PHE A 81 10.78 8.10 -27.64
C PHE A 81 9.89 8.24 -26.41
N SER A 82 8.66 8.70 -26.59
CA SER A 82 7.68 8.78 -25.50
C SER A 82 7.36 7.39 -24.93
N ARG A 83 7.27 6.36 -25.79
CA ARG A 83 7.05 4.97 -25.34
C ARG A 83 8.24 4.39 -24.58
N SER A 84 9.46 4.64 -25.05
CA SER A 84 10.67 4.20 -24.35
C SER A 84 10.77 4.85 -22.97
N ARG A 85 10.49 6.17 -22.87
CA ARG A 85 10.44 6.86 -21.57
C ARG A 85 9.35 6.29 -20.66
N GLN A 86 8.15 6.06 -21.18
CA GLN A 86 7.07 5.45 -20.40
C GLN A 86 7.47 4.08 -19.87
N ALA A 87 8.05 3.23 -20.70
CA ALA A 87 8.49 1.90 -20.29
C ALA A 87 9.66 1.93 -19.28
N GLN A 88 10.56 2.90 -19.38
CA GLN A 88 11.59 3.13 -18.36
C GLN A 88 10.97 3.57 -17.03
N ASN A 89 10.00 4.48 -17.05
CA ASN A 89 9.29 4.91 -15.85
C ASN A 89 8.54 3.74 -15.19
N THR A 90 7.88 2.89 -15.97
CA THR A 90 7.19 1.69 -15.46
C THR A 90 8.17 0.69 -14.83
N LEU A 91 9.35 0.50 -15.43
CA LEU A 91 10.41 -0.33 -14.85
C LEU A 91 10.91 0.25 -13.50
N GLU A 92 11.16 1.56 -13.44
CA GLU A 92 11.58 2.25 -12.22
C GLU A 92 10.50 2.21 -11.13
N HIS A 93 9.24 2.35 -11.51
CA HIS A 93 8.10 2.24 -10.61
C HIS A 93 8.06 0.85 -9.97
N ASN A 94 8.19 -0.20 -10.75
CA ASN A 94 8.20 -1.56 -10.23
C ASN A 94 9.42 -1.83 -9.31
N LEU A 95 10.61 -1.33 -9.68
CA LEU A 95 11.78 -1.40 -8.81
C LEU A 95 11.55 -0.72 -7.45
N ARG A 96 10.81 0.39 -7.43
CA ARG A 96 10.43 1.07 -6.18
C ARG A 96 9.52 0.20 -5.33
N ILE A 97 8.51 -0.44 -5.93
CA ILE A 97 7.62 -1.36 -5.21
C ILE A 97 8.43 -2.50 -4.56
N ILE A 98 9.34 -3.13 -5.31
CA ILE A 98 10.21 -4.20 -4.79
C ILE A 98 11.05 -3.71 -3.61
N GLN A 99 11.68 -2.54 -3.74
CA GLN A 99 12.48 -1.95 -2.67
C GLN A 99 11.65 -1.62 -1.42
N GLU A 100 10.41 -1.16 -1.60
CA GLU A 100 9.51 -0.88 -0.48
C GLU A 100 9.10 -2.17 0.23
N ILE A 101 8.77 -3.23 -0.51
CA ILE A 101 8.46 -4.56 0.07
C ILE A 101 9.66 -5.09 0.86
N ASP A 102 10.89 -4.92 0.35
CA ASP A 102 12.11 -5.37 1.01
C ASP A 102 12.48 -4.58 2.26
N ARG A 103 12.13 -3.29 2.32
CA ARG A 103 12.44 -2.42 3.47
C ARG A 103 11.51 -2.60 4.66
N HIS A 104 10.34 -3.21 4.46
CA HIS A 104 9.34 -3.37 5.51
C HIS A 104 9.31 -4.83 5.99
N ASP A 105 9.76 -5.02 7.22
CA ASP A 105 9.72 -6.33 7.87
C ASP A 105 8.28 -6.73 8.20
N PRO A 106 7.82 -7.92 7.78
CA PRO A 106 6.50 -8.41 8.13
C PRO A 106 6.49 -8.90 9.59
N PRO A 107 5.34 -8.79 10.28
CA PRO A 107 5.07 -9.63 11.44
C PRO A 107 5.24 -11.10 11.09
N ALA A 108 5.63 -11.94 12.05
CA ALA A 108 5.90 -13.37 11.81
C ALA A 108 4.73 -14.12 11.14
N THR A 109 3.49 -13.68 11.40
CA THR A 109 2.28 -14.25 10.80
C THR A 109 2.08 -13.88 9.32
N LEU A 110 2.80 -12.90 8.77
CA LEU A 110 2.63 -12.38 7.41
C LEU A 110 3.88 -12.57 6.52
N VAL A 111 4.88 -13.33 6.96
CA VAL A 111 6.08 -13.63 6.15
C VAL A 111 5.71 -14.26 4.81
N GLY A 112 4.76 -15.20 4.79
CA GLY A 112 4.29 -15.83 3.55
C GLY A 112 3.69 -14.83 2.55
N LEU A 113 2.93 -13.83 3.05
CA LEU A 113 2.39 -12.76 2.19
C LEU A 113 3.51 -11.90 1.59
N GLN A 114 4.56 -11.60 2.37
CA GLN A 114 5.71 -10.87 1.84
C GLN A 114 6.42 -11.67 0.74
N GLU A 115 6.62 -12.97 0.93
CA GLU A 115 7.24 -13.85 -0.06
C GLU A 115 6.41 -13.89 -1.36
N GLU A 116 5.09 -14.04 -1.27
CA GLU A 116 4.19 -13.97 -2.42
C GLU A 116 4.28 -12.62 -3.15
N LEU A 117 4.23 -11.49 -2.43
CA LEU A 117 4.38 -10.15 -2.99
C LEU A 117 5.71 -9.95 -3.71
N LYS A 118 6.81 -10.48 -3.15
CA LYS A 118 8.13 -10.44 -3.78
C LYS A 118 8.14 -11.22 -5.09
N LEU A 119 7.55 -12.41 -5.13
CA LEU A 119 7.46 -13.21 -6.35
C LEU A 119 6.63 -12.53 -7.44
N VAL A 120 5.48 -11.97 -7.08
CA VAL A 120 4.60 -11.26 -8.03
C VAL A 120 5.29 -10.01 -8.58
N SER A 121 5.88 -9.17 -7.72
CA SER A 121 6.58 -7.96 -8.15
C SER A 121 7.79 -8.25 -9.04
N GLN A 122 8.57 -9.29 -8.74
CA GLN A 122 9.64 -9.77 -9.61
C GLN A 122 9.13 -10.23 -10.98
N SER A 123 7.99 -10.92 -11.04
CA SER A 123 7.37 -11.33 -12.30
C SER A 123 6.98 -10.12 -13.15
N TYR A 124 6.35 -9.09 -12.56
CA TYR A 124 6.06 -7.83 -13.25
C TYR A 124 7.32 -7.08 -13.69
N LEU A 125 8.42 -7.20 -12.95
CA LEU A 125 9.68 -6.55 -13.30
C LEU A 125 10.25 -7.19 -14.56
N GLU A 126 10.15 -8.51 -14.67
CA GLU A 126 10.52 -9.24 -15.88
C GLU A 126 9.61 -8.88 -17.06
N ALA A 127 8.29 -8.77 -16.86
CA ALA A 127 7.36 -8.29 -17.88
C ALA A 127 7.74 -6.88 -18.39
N SER A 128 8.09 -5.95 -17.48
CA SER A 128 8.54 -4.60 -17.81
C SER A 128 9.83 -4.61 -18.66
N ARG A 129 10.79 -5.48 -18.31
CA ARG A 129 12.04 -5.65 -19.08
C ARG A 129 11.78 -6.20 -20.47
N LEU A 130 10.87 -7.16 -20.61
CA LEU A 130 10.51 -7.73 -21.91
C LEU A 130 9.77 -6.70 -22.78
N ALA A 131 8.89 -5.89 -22.19
CA ALA A 131 8.26 -4.77 -22.90
C ALA A 131 9.28 -3.76 -23.42
N LEU A 132 10.27 -3.38 -22.58
CA LEU A 132 11.39 -2.52 -23.00
C LEU A 132 12.24 -3.16 -24.11
N ARG A 133 12.49 -4.47 -24.02
CA ARG A 133 13.21 -5.22 -25.06
C ARG A 133 12.46 -5.17 -26.38
N TRP A 134 11.16 -5.39 -26.38
CA TRP A 134 10.35 -5.30 -27.60
C TRP A 134 10.35 -3.89 -28.19
N LEU A 135 10.26 -2.83 -27.38
CA LEU A 135 10.39 -1.45 -27.88
C LEU A 135 11.76 -1.18 -28.52
N SER A 136 12.82 -1.78 -27.97
CA SER A 136 14.19 -1.59 -28.45
C SER A 136 14.53 -2.46 -29.67
N LEU A 137 13.90 -3.63 -29.76
CA LEU A 137 14.05 -4.63 -30.83
C LEU A 137 12.65 -5.11 -31.25
N PRO A 138 11.95 -4.37 -32.12
CA PRO A 138 10.58 -4.67 -32.53
C PRO A 138 10.50 -5.94 -33.38
N ASP A 139 10.39 -7.07 -32.71
CA ASP A 139 10.19 -8.41 -33.27
C ASP A 139 8.88 -8.98 -32.69
N PRO A 140 7.97 -9.52 -33.51
CA PRO A 140 6.78 -10.22 -33.02
C PRO A 140 7.07 -11.23 -31.90
N ALA A 141 8.19 -11.96 -31.97
CA ALA A 141 8.57 -12.91 -30.91
C ALA A 141 8.87 -12.22 -29.57
N ASN A 142 9.45 -11.02 -29.58
CA ASN A 142 9.70 -10.24 -28.36
C ASN A 142 8.38 -9.66 -27.79
N HIS A 143 7.43 -9.27 -28.66
CA HIS A 143 6.10 -8.84 -28.23
C HIS A 143 5.35 -9.98 -27.53
N ASP A 144 5.31 -11.15 -28.16
CA ASP A 144 4.65 -12.34 -27.61
C ASP A 144 5.26 -12.75 -26.26
N GLN A 145 6.58 -12.70 -26.12
CA GLN A 145 7.26 -12.96 -24.84
C GLN A 145 6.81 -11.97 -23.76
N ALA A 146 6.78 -10.68 -24.07
CA ALA A 146 6.34 -9.65 -23.12
C ALA A 146 4.87 -9.83 -22.74
N GLN A 147 4.01 -10.12 -23.72
CA GLN A 147 2.58 -10.34 -23.52
C GLN A 147 2.32 -11.58 -22.66
N ASN A 148 2.97 -12.70 -22.96
CA ASN A 148 2.84 -13.93 -22.18
C ASN A 148 3.32 -13.73 -20.75
N LYS A 149 4.43 -13.01 -20.55
CA LYS A 149 4.92 -12.72 -19.21
C LYS A 149 3.98 -11.82 -18.43
N LEU A 150 3.39 -10.81 -19.06
CA LEU A 150 2.37 -9.97 -18.43
C LEU A 150 1.15 -10.79 -17.97
N VAL A 151 0.69 -11.73 -18.81
CA VAL A 151 -0.41 -12.64 -18.45
C VAL A 151 -0.03 -13.56 -17.27
N GLU A 152 1.19 -14.11 -17.27
CA GLU A 152 1.72 -14.89 -16.15
C GLU A 152 1.74 -14.05 -14.85
N SER A 153 2.27 -12.84 -14.89
CA SER A 153 2.31 -11.94 -13.72
C SER A 153 0.91 -11.61 -13.21
N ARG A 154 -0.06 -11.40 -14.10
CA ARG A 154 -1.46 -11.15 -13.74
C ARG A 154 -2.11 -12.35 -13.07
N ASN A 155 -1.82 -13.56 -13.55
CA ASN A 155 -2.31 -14.78 -12.91
C ASN A 155 -1.71 -14.94 -11.51
N MET A 156 -0.41 -14.71 -11.35
CA MET A 156 0.25 -14.75 -10.03
C MET A 156 -0.35 -13.71 -9.06
N LEU A 157 -0.65 -12.50 -9.55
CA LEU A 157 -1.31 -11.48 -8.74
C LEU A 157 -2.73 -11.91 -8.33
N SER A 158 -3.50 -12.48 -9.27
CA SER A 158 -4.84 -13.00 -8.98
C SER A 158 -4.82 -14.16 -7.98
N ASP A 159 -3.83 -15.06 -8.07
CA ASP A 159 -3.67 -16.18 -7.15
C ASP A 159 -3.31 -15.69 -5.73
N MET A 160 -2.42 -14.70 -5.62
CA MET A 160 -2.09 -14.03 -4.36
C MET A 160 -3.30 -13.31 -3.77
N GLU A 161 -4.13 -12.66 -4.59
CA GLU A 161 -5.35 -11.98 -4.14
C GLU A 161 -6.43 -12.95 -3.63
N ALA A 162 -6.48 -14.15 -4.21
CA ALA A 162 -7.35 -15.23 -3.78
C ALA A 162 -6.82 -15.98 -2.55
N SER A 163 -5.58 -15.71 -2.12
CA SER A 163 -4.97 -16.40 -0.99
C SER A 163 -5.57 -15.95 0.34
N GLN A 164 -5.47 -16.82 1.36
CA GLN A 164 -6.07 -16.61 2.67
C GLN A 164 -5.51 -15.40 3.45
N TRP A 165 -4.44 -14.78 2.94
CA TRP A 165 -3.74 -13.67 3.58
C TRP A 165 -4.47 -12.33 3.46
N LEU A 166 -5.21 -12.13 2.35
CA LEU A 166 -5.91 -10.88 2.06
C LEU A 166 -7.42 -10.94 2.36
N GLU A 167 -7.94 -12.13 2.70
CA GLU A 167 -9.32 -12.30 3.13
C GLU A 167 -9.53 -11.64 4.50
N LYS A 168 -10.49 -10.71 4.60
CA LYS A 168 -10.81 -9.97 5.83
C LYS A 168 -11.39 -10.92 6.87
N ARG A 169 -10.56 -11.66 7.61
CA ARG A 169 -11.00 -12.36 8.82
C ARG A 169 -11.21 -11.35 9.92
N SER A 170 -12.46 -10.96 10.14
CA SER A 170 -12.87 -10.46 11.45
C SER A 170 -12.67 -11.58 12.47
N PRO A 171 -12.10 -11.29 13.66
CA PRO A 171 -12.08 -12.25 14.77
C PRO A 171 -13.51 -12.59 15.23
#